data_AF-A0A078JYD3-F1
#
_entry.id   AF-A0A078JYD3-F1
#
_cell.length_a   1.000
_cell.length_b   1.000
_cell.length_c   1.000
_cell.angle_alpha   90.00
_cell.angle_beta   90.00
_cell.angle_gamma   90.00
#
_symmetry.space_group_name_H-M   'P 1'
#
loop_
_entity.id
_entity.type
_entity.pdbx_description
1 polymer ?
#
loop_
_entity_poly.entity_id
_entity_poly.type
_entity_poly.pdbx_seq_one_letter_code
_entity_poly.pdbx_strand_id
1 'polypeptide(L)'
;APILARALATEVRRAGVVETASGVAKPVYTNYEPKAEQCAVSAWKKLNQLPLFPRLAQVAVPTAAFCSEKYNDTVVMAAEKGYRFTSYMPLVPTERISKIFGDEKTETKTLEFHPLD
;
A
#
# COMPACT_ATOMS: atom_id res chain seq x y z
N ALA A 1 25.73 -19.22 -34.48
CA ALA A 1 25.63 -19.83 -33.13
C ALA A 1 26.19 -18.98 -31.97
N PRO A 2 27.36 -18.31 -32.03
CA PRO A 2 28.01 -17.74 -30.82
C PRO A 2 27.33 -16.49 -30.23
N ILE A 3 26.61 -15.71 -31.02
CA ILE A 3 25.88 -14.52 -30.57
C ILE A 3 24.71 -14.91 -29.65
N LEU A 4 23.98 -15.96 -30.02
CA LEU A 4 22.85 -16.47 -29.25
C LEU A 4 23.29 -17.03 -27.89
N ALA A 5 24.41 -17.76 -27.85
CA ALA A 5 24.96 -18.31 -26.60
C ALA A 5 25.37 -17.21 -25.61
N ARG A 6 25.98 -16.12 -26.10
CA ARG A 6 26.35 -14.96 -25.25
C ARG A 6 25.12 -14.23 -24.73
N ALA A 7 24.09 -14.03 -25.56
CA ALA A 7 22.84 -13.38 -25.15
C ALA A 7 22.11 -14.17 -24.04
N LEU A 8 22.02 -15.49 -24.18
CA LEU A 8 21.43 -16.36 -23.16
C LEU A 8 22.24 -16.32 -21.86
N ALA A 9 23.57 -16.36 -21.93
CA ALA A 9 24.44 -16.28 -20.75
C ALA A 9 24.31 -14.93 -20.03
N THR A 10 24.14 -13.82 -20.76
CA THR A 10 23.88 -12.51 -20.14
C THR A 10 22.51 -12.44 -19.49
N GLU A 11 21.49 -13.05 -20.09
CA GLU A 11 20.14 -13.08 -19.52
C GLU A 11 20.07 -13.91 -18.24
N VAL A 12 20.65 -15.12 -18.24
CA VAL A 12 20.73 -15.98 -17.05
C VAL A 12 21.45 -15.27 -15.90
N ARG A 13 22.58 -14.60 -16.18
CA ARG A 13 23.30 -13.82 -15.17
C ARG A 13 22.44 -12.68 -14.63
N ARG A 14 21.77 -11.94 -15.51
CA ARG A 14 20.95 -10.78 -15.16
C ARG A 14 19.69 -11.18 -14.38
N ALA A 15 19.09 -12.33 -14.69
CA ALA A 15 17.98 -12.93 -13.97
C ALA A 15 18.44 -13.39 -12.57
N GLY A 16 19.58 -14.10 -12.48
CA GLY A 16 20.15 -14.52 -11.19
C GLY A 16 20.44 -13.35 -10.24
N VAL A 17 20.94 -12.22 -10.76
CA VAL A 17 21.13 -10.99 -9.96
C VAL A 17 19.80 -10.42 -9.45
N VAL A 18 18.73 -10.47 -10.24
CA VAL A 18 17.40 -10.00 -9.80
C VAL A 18 16.81 -10.89 -8.74
N GLU A 19 16.88 -12.21 -8.92
CA GLU A 19 16.36 -13.15 -7.92
C GLU A 19 17.11 -13.00 -6.60
N THR A 20 18.43 -12.80 -6.66
CA THR A 20 19.23 -12.53 -5.46
C THR A 20 18.84 -11.20 -4.80
N ALA A 21 18.70 -10.12 -5.58
CA ALA A 21 18.29 -8.81 -5.07
C ALA A 21 16.86 -8.84 -4.50
N SER A 22 15.93 -9.53 -5.15
CA SER A 22 14.56 -9.75 -4.70
C SER A 22 14.51 -10.57 -3.41
N GLY A 23 15.33 -11.62 -3.32
CA GLY A 23 15.51 -12.44 -2.13
C GLY A 23 16.06 -11.68 -0.92
N VAL A 24 16.80 -10.59 -1.14
CA VAL A 24 17.29 -9.70 -0.07
C VAL A 24 16.30 -8.57 0.24
N ALA A 25 15.65 -7.99 -0.77
CA ALA A 25 14.73 -6.87 -0.58
C ALA A 25 13.45 -7.26 0.16
N LYS A 26 12.86 -8.42 -0.19
CA LYS A 26 11.64 -8.94 0.44
C LYS A 26 11.77 -9.07 1.96
N PRO A 27 12.75 -9.79 2.53
CA PRO A 27 12.85 -9.93 3.99
C PRO A 27 13.16 -8.61 4.69
N VAL A 28 13.90 -7.69 4.07
CA VAL A 28 14.14 -6.35 4.65
C VAL A 28 12.82 -5.58 4.78
N TYR A 29 11.97 -5.62 3.75
CA TYR A 29 10.62 -5.05 3.81
C TYR A 29 9.75 -5.71 4.89
N THR A 30 9.71 -7.05 4.93
CA THR A 30 8.90 -7.80 5.90
C THR A 30 9.30 -7.52 7.35
N ASN A 31 10.60 -7.30 7.61
CA ASN A 31 11.07 -6.91 8.94
C ASN A 31 10.74 -5.45 9.31
N TYR A 32 10.58 -4.58 8.31
CA TYR A 32 10.28 -3.17 8.54
C TYR A 32 8.78 -2.90 8.67
N GLU A 33 7.96 -3.66 7.95
CA GLU A 33 6.49 -3.57 7.93
C GLU A 33 5.85 -3.40 9.32
N PRO A 34 6.08 -4.29 10.31
CA PRO A 34 5.44 -4.16 11.63
C PRO A 34 5.87 -2.89 12.39
N LYS A 35 7.12 -2.43 12.20
CA LYS A 35 7.60 -1.19 12.82
C LYS A 35 7.00 0.04 12.15
N ALA A 36 6.89 0.02 10.82
CA ALA A 36 6.25 1.08 10.04
C ALA A 36 4.77 1.22 10.41
N GLU A 37 4.06 0.11 10.54
CA GLU A 37 2.66 0.08 10.98
C GLU A 37 2.48 0.66 12.37
N GLN A 38 3.26 0.20 13.35
CA GLN A 38 3.20 0.73 14.72
C GLN A 38 3.46 2.24 14.77
N CYS A 39 4.44 2.72 13.99
CA CYS A 39 4.72 4.14 13.85
C CYS A 39 3.55 4.90 13.21
N ALA A 40 2.98 4.39 12.12
CA ALA A 40 1.85 5.02 11.44
C ALA A 40 0.62 5.10 12.36
N VAL A 41 0.27 4.01 13.05
CA VAL A 41 -0.84 3.97 14.01
C VAL A 41 -0.60 4.94 15.18
N SER A 42 0.61 4.93 15.75
CA SER A 42 0.96 5.83 16.86
C SER A 42 0.92 7.30 16.45
N ALA A 43 1.45 7.62 15.27
CA ALA A 43 1.42 8.96 14.71
C ALA A 43 -0.03 9.41 14.45
N TRP A 44 -0.85 8.56 13.81
CA TRP A 44 -2.26 8.83 13.56
C TRP A 44 -3.03 9.09 14.86
N LYS A 45 -2.81 8.27 15.89
CA LYS A 45 -3.44 8.44 17.21
C LYS A 45 -3.05 9.78 17.86
N LYS A 46 -1.76 10.14 17.85
CA LYS A 46 -1.29 11.43 18.38
C LYS A 46 -1.85 12.61 17.60
N LEU A 47 -1.91 12.49 16.28
CA LEU A 47 -2.49 13.52 15.43
C LEU A 47 -3.97 13.74 15.74
N ASN A 48 -4.76 12.68 15.95
CA ASN A 48 -6.18 12.79 16.36
C ASN A 48 -6.40 13.49 17.72
N GLN A 49 -5.36 13.65 18.55
CA GLN A 49 -5.45 14.44 19.79
C GLN A 49 -5.31 15.94 19.54
N LEU A 50 -4.87 16.36 18.36
CA LEU A 50 -4.74 17.77 18.01
C LEU A 50 -6.10 18.33 17.59
N PRO A 51 -6.47 19.54 18.05
CA PRO A 51 -7.82 20.08 17.88
C PRO A 51 -8.23 20.33 16.42
N LEU A 52 -7.27 20.49 15.51
CA LEU A 52 -7.53 20.74 14.08
C LEU A 52 -7.42 19.48 13.22
N PHE A 53 -6.78 18.42 13.72
CA PHE A 53 -6.47 17.27 12.90
C PHE A 53 -7.70 16.50 12.41
N PRO A 54 -8.77 16.30 13.19
CA PRO A 54 -9.98 15.63 12.67
C PRO A 54 -10.56 16.31 11.42
N ARG A 55 -10.45 17.65 11.34
CA ARG A 55 -10.86 18.41 10.15
C ARG A 55 -9.87 18.24 9.00
N LEU A 56 -8.57 18.27 9.29
CA LEU A 56 -7.55 18.02 8.27
C LEU A 56 -7.62 16.61 7.70
N ALA A 57 -7.98 15.62 8.52
CA ALA A 57 -8.19 14.24 8.10
C ALA A 57 -9.29 14.12 7.03
N GLN A 58 -10.34 14.95 7.07
CA GLN A 58 -11.40 14.94 6.04
C GLN A 58 -10.89 15.36 4.65
N VAL A 59 -9.79 16.10 4.58
CA VAL A 59 -9.13 16.48 3.31
C VAL A 59 -8.01 15.50 2.99
N ALA A 60 -7.23 15.12 3.99
CA ALA A 60 -6.08 14.24 3.84
C ALA A 60 -6.48 12.83 3.44
N VAL A 61 -7.55 12.25 4.00
CA VAL A 61 -7.99 10.88 3.70
C VAL A 61 -8.39 10.71 2.23
N PRO A 62 -9.29 11.55 1.66
CA PRO A 62 -9.61 11.46 0.23
C PRO A 62 -8.41 11.72 -0.67
N THR A 63 -7.54 12.65 -0.29
CA THR A 63 -6.32 12.96 -1.06
C THR A 63 -5.37 11.75 -1.06
N ALA A 64 -5.16 11.14 0.10
CA ALA A 64 -4.35 9.94 0.22
C ALA A 64 -4.94 8.77 -0.58
N ALA A 65 -6.26 8.59 -0.55
CA ALA A 65 -6.96 7.58 -1.35
C ALA A 65 -6.71 7.80 -2.86
N PHE A 66 -6.93 9.02 -3.37
CA PHE A 66 -6.67 9.36 -4.76
C PHE A 66 -5.20 9.17 -5.15
N CYS A 67 -4.25 9.63 -4.33
CA CYS A 67 -2.83 9.46 -4.58
C CYS A 67 -2.43 7.98 -4.60
N SER A 68 -2.96 7.17 -3.68
CA SER A 68 -2.68 5.74 -3.62
C SER A 68 -3.26 4.97 -4.80
N GLU A 69 -4.44 5.34 -5.28
CA GLU A 69 -5.04 4.80 -6.51
C GLU A 69 -4.14 5.09 -7.71
N LYS A 70 -3.74 6.35 -7.93
CA LYS A 70 -2.86 6.73 -9.05
C LYS A 70 -1.49 6.07 -8.99
N TYR A 71 -0.93 5.92 -7.79
CA TYR A 71 0.31 5.18 -7.60
C TYR A 71 0.14 3.70 -8.01
N ASN A 72 -0.89 3.03 -7.49
CA ASN A 72 -1.17 1.63 -7.77
C ASN A 72 -1.38 1.39 -9.28
N ASP A 73 -2.23 2.20 -9.92
CA ASP A 73 -2.47 2.16 -11.37
C ASP A 73 -1.16 2.26 -12.16
N THR A 74 -0.28 3.19 -11.75
CA THR A 74 0.99 3.42 -12.43
C THR A 74 1.93 2.23 -12.26
N VAL A 75 2.00 1.64 -11.06
CA VAL A 75 2.81 0.44 -10.79
C VAL A 75 2.31 -0.75 -11.61
N VAL A 76 1.00 -0.97 -11.66
CA VAL A 76 0.39 -2.04 -12.46
C VAL A 76 0.68 -1.83 -13.95
N MET A 77 0.39 -0.65 -14.50
CA MET A 77 0.67 -0.32 -15.90
C MET A 77 2.17 -0.49 -16.24
N ALA A 78 3.07 -0.08 -15.35
CA ALA A 78 4.50 -0.25 -15.57
C ALA A 78 4.93 -1.72 -15.51
N ALA A 79 4.31 -2.54 -14.65
CA ALA A 79 4.55 -3.97 -14.60
C ALA A 79 4.07 -4.67 -15.88
N GLU A 80 2.89 -4.30 -16.40
CA GLU A 80 2.36 -4.79 -17.69
C GLU A 80 3.27 -4.44 -18.86
N LYS A 81 3.96 -3.29 -18.81
CA LYS A 81 4.97 -2.87 -19.80
C LYS A 81 6.33 -3.55 -19.62
N GLY A 82 6.50 -4.40 -18.61
CA GLY A 82 7.73 -5.15 -18.37
C GLY A 82 8.86 -4.34 -17.71
N TYR A 83 8.55 -3.22 -17.06
CA TYR A 83 9.58 -2.45 -16.34
C TYR A 83 10.05 -3.19 -15.09
N ARG A 84 11.33 -3.61 -15.08
CA ARG A 84 11.96 -4.37 -13.97
C ARG A 84 11.93 -3.69 -12.60
N PHE A 85 11.78 -2.37 -12.52
CA PHE A 85 11.72 -1.67 -11.22
C PHE A 85 10.40 -1.93 -10.48
N THR A 86 9.33 -2.32 -11.18
CA THR A 86 8.01 -2.56 -10.60
C THR A 86 8.00 -3.74 -9.62
N SER A 87 8.91 -4.70 -9.80
CA SER A 87 9.10 -5.85 -8.90
C SER A 87 9.53 -5.45 -7.48
N TYR A 88 9.95 -4.20 -7.28
CA TYR A 88 10.34 -3.64 -5.98
C TYR A 88 9.34 -2.60 -5.46
N MET A 89 8.28 -2.29 -6.21
CA MET A 89 7.28 -1.28 -5.85
C MET A 89 6.02 -1.96 -5.30
N PRO A 90 5.78 -1.93 -3.97
CA PRO A 90 4.63 -2.56 -3.37
C PRO A 90 3.35 -1.76 -3.63
N LEU A 91 2.25 -2.43 -3.96
CA LEU A 91 0.94 -1.79 -4.03
C LEU A 91 0.43 -1.39 -2.65
N VAL A 92 -0.24 -0.24 -2.57
CA VAL A 92 -0.97 0.19 -1.37
C VAL A 92 -2.27 -0.62 -1.28
N PRO A 93 -2.56 -1.30 -0.16
CA PRO A 93 -3.72 -2.19 -0.05
C PRO A 93 -5.03 -1.40 0.22
N THR A 94 -5.47 -0.61 -0.76
CA THR A 94 -6.60 0.32 -0.65
C THR A 94 -7.92 -0.37 -0.34
N GLU A 95 -8.21 -1.53 -0.92
CA GLU A 95 -9.45 -2.27 -0.65
C GLU A 95 -9.49 -2.79 0.79
N ARG A 96 -8.36 -3.27 1.31
CA ARG A 96 -8.27 -3.77 2.69
C ARG A 96 -8.47 -2.63 3.68
N ILE A 97 -7.80 -1.50 3.44
CA ILE A 97 -7.92 -0.29 4.26
C ILE A 97 -9.39 0.17 4.25
N SER A 98 -9.99 0.35 3.07
CA SER A 98 -11.37 0.81 2.95
C SER A 98 -12.37 -0.15 3.61
N LYS A 99 -12.13 -1.46 3.56
CA LYS A 99 -12.99 -2.45 4.19
C LYS A 99 -12.98 -2.32 5.72
N ILE A 100 -11.79 -2.25 6.32
CA ILE A 100 -11.62 -2.11 7.78
C ILE A 100 -12.36 -0.87 8.31
N PHE A 101 -12.32 0.25 7.56
CA PHE A 101 -12.99 1.50 7.96
C PHE A 101 -14.45 1.63 7.49
N GLY A 102 -14.90 0.77 6.58
CA GLY A 102 -16.28 0.75 6.08
C GLY A 102 -17.22 0.01 7.02
N ASP A 103 -16.74 -1.08 7.62
CA ASP A 103 -17.52 -1.95 8.51
C ASP A 103 -17.88 -1.27 9.85
N GLU A 104 -17.20 -0.18 10.26
CA GLU A 104 -17.52 0.59 11.48
C GLU A 104 -18.77 1.48 11.35
N LYS A 105 -19.24 1.78 10.11
CA LYS A 105 -20.36 2.73 9.90
C LYS A 105 -21.76 2.10 10.03
N THR A 106 -21.86 0.79 10.24
CA THR A 106 -23.15 0.07 10.18
C THR A 106 -23.75 -0.28 11.55
N GLU A 107 -23.28 0.31 12.65
CA GLU A 107 -23.85 0.07 13.98
C GLU A 107 -24.03 1.37 14.79
N THR A 108 -24.72 2.36 14.23
CA THR A 108 -25.29 3.50 15.00
C THR A 108 -26.57 4.00 14.35
N LYS A 109 -27.60 3.15 14.23
CA LYS A 109 -28.98 3.63 14.10
C LYS A 109 -30.02 2.56 14.46
N THR A 110 -30.37 2.47 15.73
CA THR A 110 -31.76 2.22 16.18
C THR A 110 -31.85 2.67 17.64
N LEU A 111 -31.85 3.97 17.87
CA LEU A 111 -32.59 4.54 19.00
C LEU A 111 -33.83 5.17 18.39
N GLU A 112 -34.80 4.30 18.10
CA GLU A 112 -36.16 4.71 17.78
C GLU A 112 -36.76 5.35 19.04
N PHE A 113 -37.08 6.63 18.92
CA PHE A 113 -37.86 7.38 19.89
C PHE A 113 -39.24 6.73 20.01
N HIS A 114 -39.57 6.21 21.19
CA HIS A 114 -40.96 5.93 21.54
C HIS A 114 -41.67 7.24 21.92
N PRO A 115 -42.80 7.61 21.29
CA PRO A 115 -43.67 8.65 21.80
C PRO A 115 -44.38 8.14 23.06
N LEU A 116 -44.46 8.99 24.08
CA LEU A 116 -45.35 8.81 25.23
C LEU A 116 -46.78 9.06 24.77
N ASP A 117 -47.60 8.00 24.79
CA ASP A 117 -49.06 8.12 24.97
C ASP A 117 -49.38 8.01 26.46
#